data_AF-A0A1I7X128-F1
#
_entry.id   AF-A0A1I7X128-F1
#
_cell.length_a   1.000
_cell.length_b   1.000
_cell.length_c   1.000
_cell.angle_alpha   90.00
_cell.angle_beta   90.00
_cell.angle_gamma   90.00
#
_symmetry.space_group_name_H-M   'P 1'
#
loop_
_entity.id
_entity.type
_entity.pdbx_description
1 polymer ?
#
loop_
_entity_poly.entity_id
_entity_poly.type
_entity_poly.pdbx_seq_one_letter_code
_entity_poly.pdbx_strand_id
1 'polypeptide(L)'
;MSSVLSNPSRVVGIHFFNPAHVISTVEVIYGDKTSGEAVATAFSVCQAMKKVPVLVGNCPNFVFNRLLAVYLSQAHKLLWQYGMSPKDVDQIVTSFGFLMGPITMHDMNGLDIGAKVKQAHNVELNLIEKTLLDRNRLGRKNGT
;
A
#
# COMPACT_ATOMS: atom_id res chain seq x y z
N MET A 1 17.30 -2.13 -11.34
CA MET A 1 18.34 -1.59 -10.42
C MET A 1 19.48 -2.57 -10.16
N SER A 2 19.25 -3.87 -9.97
CA SER A 2 20.36 -4.83 -9.73
C SER A 2 21.24 -5.11 -10.96
N SER A 3 20.78 -4.82 -12.17
CA SER A 3 21.44 -5.17 -13.44
C SER A 3 22.79 -4.48 -13.70
N VAL A 4 23.08 -3.38 -13.01
CA VAL A 4 24.31 -2.58 -13.21
C VAL A 4 25.38 -2.83 -12.15
N LEU A 5 25.11 -3.66 -11.15
CA LEU A 5 26.02 -3.95 -10.04
C LEU A 5 26.89 -5.16 -10.35
N SER A 6 28.18 -5.10 -9.97
CA SER A 6 29.13 -6.21 -10.17
C SER A 6 28.75 -7.47 -9.39
N ASN A 7 28.09 -7.33 -8.24
CA ASN A 7 27.58 -8.45 -7.46
C ASN A 7 26.10 -8.23 -7.10
N PRO A 8 25.16 -8.58 -7.99
CA PRO A 8 23.74 -8.35 -7.79
C PRO A 8 23.10 -9.26 -6.73
N SER A 9 23.78 -10.31 -6.27
CA SER A 9 23.19 -11.26 -5.32
C SER A 9 23.01 -10.70 -3.92
N ARG A 10 23.72 -9.62 -3.60
CA ARG A 10 23.61 -8.90 -2.32
C ARG A 10 22.50 -7.86 -2.29
N VAL A 11 21.78 -7.67 -3.40
CA VAL A 11 20.70 -6.68 -3.50
C VAL A 11 19.40 -7.30 -3.01
N VAL A 12 18.77 -6.66 -2.03
CA VAL A 12 17.45 -7.01 -1.49
C VAL A 12 16.65 -5.73 -1.28
N GLY A 13 15.35 -5.76 -1.58
CA GLY A 13 14.46 -4.63 -1.32
C GLY A 13 13.93 -4.69 0.12
N ILE A 14 13.80 -3.54 0.76
CA ILE A 14 13.15 -3.41 2.07
C ILE A 14 12.13 -2.27 1.97
N HIS A 15 10.84 -2.59 2.06
CA HIS A 15 9.76 -1.62 1.96
C HIS A 15 9.07 -1.44 3.31
N PHE A 16 9.23 -0.25 3.88
CA PHE A 16 8.59 0.19 5.12
C PHE A 16 7.24 0.86 4.83
N PHE A 17 6.32 0.72 5.79
CA PHE A 17 5.02 1.39 5.76
C PHE A 17 5.05 2.65 6.62
N ASN A 18 4.44 3.73 6.13
CA ASN A 18 4.34 5.00 6.87
C ASN A 18 3.15 4.96 7.85
N PRO A 19 3.29 5.41 9.12
CA PRO A 19 4.52 5.83 9.79
C PRO A 19 5.41 4.65 10.20
N ALA A 20 6.68 4.69 9.79
CA ALA A 20 7.61 3.57 9.98
C ALA A 20 7.92 3.26 11.45
N HIS A 21 7.62 4.15 12.39
CA HIS A 21 7.77 3.89 13.82
C HIS A 21 6.54 3.22 14.45
N VAL A 22 5.36 3.35 13.82
CA VAL A 22 4.10 2.77 14.29
C VAL A 22 3.85 1.41 13.66
N ILE A 23 4.03 1.30 12.33
CA ILE A 23 3.74 0.06 11.60
C ILE A 23 4.90 -0.92 11.77
N SER A 24 4.60 -2.11 12.30
CA SER A 24 5.59 -3.17 12.52
C SER A 24 5.93 -3.95 11.26
N THR A 25 4.99 -4.07 10.32
CA THR A 25 5.16 -4.86 9.09
C THR A 25 6.18 -4.24 8.16
N VAL A 26 7.00 -5.08 7.52
CA VAL A 26 7.97 -4.70 6.49
C VAL A 26 7.96 -5.75 5.39
N GLU A 27 7.99 -5.34 4.12
CA GLU A 27 8.16 -6.26 3.00
C GLU A 27 9.65 -6.41 2.67
N VAL A 28 10.16 -7.64 2.71
CA VAL A 28 11.51 -8.02 2.26
C VAL A 28 11.38 -8.61 0.86
N ILE A 29 11.94 -7.93 -0.13
CA ILE A 29 11.70 -8.22 -1.55
C ILE A 29 12.93 -8.88 -2.16
N TYR A 30 12.79 -10.11 -2.65
CA TYR A 30 13.84 -10.80 -3.40
C TYR A 30 13.66 -10.61 -4.91
N GLY A 31 14.76 -10.36 -5.61
CA GLY A 31 14.82 -10.39 -7.07
C GLY A 31 15.47 -11.68 -7.58
N ASP A 32 15.51 -11.86 -8.91
CA ASP A 32 15.95 -13.11 -9.55
C ASP A 32 17.37 -13.55 -9.17
N LYS A 33 18.24 -12.60 -8.82
CA LYS A 33 19.64 -12.87 -8.45
C LYS A 33 19.90 -12.82 -6.95
N THR A 34 18.93 -12.38 -6.14
CA THR A 34 19.11 -12.17 -4.70
C THR A 34 19.44 -13.49 -3.99
N SER A 35 20.51 -13.53 -3.19
CA SER A 35 20.90 -14.72 -2.44
C SER A 35 20.04 -14.94 -1.20
N GLY A 36 19.93 -16.20 -0.77
CA GLY A 36 19.29 -16.54 0.51
C GLY A 36 19.98 -15.87 1.71
N GLU A 37 21.29 -15.68 1.67
CA GLU A 37 22.06 -14.97 2.70
C GLU A 37 21.66 -13.49 2.80
N ALA A 38 21.47 -12.81 1.66
CA ALA A 38 21.01 -11.42 1.64
C ALA A 38 19.60 -11.28 2.23
N VAL A 39 18.70 -12.22 1.89
CA VAL A 39 17.36 -12.29 2.49
C VAL A 39 17.42 -12.54 3.99
N ALA A 40 18.18 -13.55 4.44
CA ALA A 40 18.32 -13.88 5.85
C ALA A 40 18.91 -12.70 6.65
N THR A 41 19.88 -11.99 6.09
CA THR A 41 20.45 -10.79 6.69
C THR A 41 19.41 -9.69 6.83
N ALA A 42 18.61 -9.43 5.78
CA ALA A 42 17.53 -8.44 5.83
C ALA A 42 16.47 -8.78 6.88
N PHE A 43 16.10 -10.06 7.01
CA PHE A 43 15.20 -10.54 8.06
C PHE A 43 15.75 -10.27 9.46
N SER A 44 17.00 -10.62 9.71
CA SER A 44 17.67 -10.39 11.00
C SER A 44 17.72 -8.90 11.35
N VAL A 45 18.03 -8.04 10.38
CA VAL A 45 18.03 -6.58 10.57
C VAL A 45 16.63 -6.06 10.91
N CYS A 46 15.59 -6.51 10.19
CA CYS A 46 14.21 -6.12 10.49
C CYS A 46 13.77 -6.55 11.90
N GLN A 47 14.09 -7.78 12.30
CA GLN A 47 13.74 -8.29 13.64
C GLN A 47 14.49 -7.53 14.75
N ALA A 48 15.76 -7.17 14.53
CA ALA A 48 16.52 -6.34 15.46
C ALA A 48 15.85 -4.96 15.68
N MET A 49 15.18 -4.43 14.66
CA MET A 49 14.36 -3.21 14.74
C MET A 49 12.95 -3.43 15.30
N LYS A 50 12.64 -4.63 15.83
CA LYS A 50 11.31 -5.04 16.29
C LYS A 50 10.24 -4.95 15.19
N LYS A 51 10.63 -5.17 13.94
CA LYS A 51 9.74 -5.28 12.78
C LYS A 51 9.35 -6.72 12.51
N VAL A 52 8.26 -6.88 11.79
CA VAL A 52 7.71 -8.17 11.33
C VAL A 52 7.95 -8.25 9.81
N PRO A 53 9.09 -8.81 9.37
CA PRO A 53 9.39 -8.95 7.94
C PRO A 53 8.54 -10.04 7.29
N VAL A 54 8.08 -9.78 6.06
CA VAL A 54 7.38 -10.73 5.19
C VAL A 54 8.17 -10.86 3.90
N LEU A 55 8.50 -12.10 3.50
CA LEU A 55 9.23 -12.34 2.25
C LEU A 55 8.26 -12.24 1.08
N VAL A 56 8.59 -11.40 0.10
CA VAL A 56 7.77 -11.18 -1.09
C VAL A 56 8.63 -11.24 -2.35
N GLY A 57 8.08 -11.80 -3.43
CA GLY A 57 8.75 -11.78 -4.73
C GLY A 57 8.70 -10.38 -5.35
N ASN A 58 9.67 -10.09 -6.22
CA ASN A 58 9.66 -8.86 -7.00
C ASN A 58 8.48 -8.88 -7.99
N CYS A 59 7.43 -8.14 -7.65
CA CYS A 59 6.26 -7.96 -8.50
C CYS A 59 5.73 -6.52 -8.36
N PRO A 60 5.00 -6.00 -9.37
CA PRO A 60 4.39 -4.68 -9.27
C PRO A 60 3.55 -4.57 -8.01
N ASN A 61 3.78 -3.52 -7.22
CA ASN A 61 3.07 -3.22 -5.97
C ASN A 61 3.24 -4.23 -4.82
N PHE A 62 4.20 -5.16 -4.91
CA PHE A 62 4.46 -6.15 -3.85
C PHE A 62 3.16 -6.82 -3.36
N VAL A 63 3.05 -7.23 -2.10
CA VAL A 63 1.85 -7.95 -1.63
C VAL A 63 0.81 -7.00 -1.08
N PHE A 64 1.19 -6.11 -0.17
CA PHE A 64 0.20 -5.31 0.57
C PHE A 64 -0.49 -4.26 -0.30
N ASN A 65 0.23 -3.58 -1.21
CA ASN A 65 -0.43 -2.59 -2.07
C ASN A 65 -1.37 -3.27 -3.09
N ARG A 66 -1.10 -4.52 -3.50
CA ARG A 66 -2.02 -5.30 -4.35
C ARG A 66 -3.31 -5.63 -3.61
N LEU A 67 -3.21 -6.10 -2.36
CA LEU A 67 -4.38 -6.36 -1.52
C LEU A 67 -5.17 -5.08 -1.27
N LEU A 68 -4.47 -3.98 -0.96
CA LEU A 68 -5.06 -2.67 -0.72
C LEU A 68 -5.85 -2.15 -1.92
N ALA A 69 -5.31 -2.30 -3.14
CA ALA A 69 -5.97 -1.86 -4.35
C ALA A 69 -7.31 -2.58 -4.57
N VAL A 70 -7.36 -3.90 -4.34
CA VAL A 70 -8.60 -4.68 -4.42
C VAL A 70 -9.58 -4.23 -3.35
N TYR A 71 -9.11 -4.10 -2.10
CA TYR A 71 -9.91 -3.68 -0.96
C TYR A 71 -10.57 -2.31 -1.18
N LEU A 72 -9.80 -1.30 -1.60
CA LEU A 72 -10.31 0.04 -1.90
C LEU A 72 -11.24 0.04 -3.11
N SER A 73 -10.97 -0.77 -4.13
CA SER A 73 -11.85 -0.89 -5.29
C SER A 73 -13.25 -1.38 -4.89
N GLN A 74 -13.33 -2.37 -3.99
CA GLN A 74 -14.62 -2.87 -3.49
C GLN A 74 -15.30 -1.82 -2.59
N ALA A 75 -14.56 -1.15 -1.71
CA ALA A 75 -15.11 -0.08 -0.87
C ALA A 75 -15.71 1.06 -1.73
N HIS A 76 -15.01 1.49 -2.79
CA HIS A 76 -15.55 2.49 -3.70
C HIS A 76 -16.80 2.01 -4.44
N LYS A 77 -16.87 0.73 -4.84
CA LYS A 77 -18.09 0.15 -5.45
C LYS A 77 -19.31 0.24 -4.54
N LEU A 78 -19.15 0.03 -3.24
CA LEU A 78 -20.23 0.23 -2.26
C LEU A 78 -20.79 1.66 -2.30
N LEU A 79 -19.92 2.66 -2.53
CA LEU A 79 -20.34 4.05 -2.63
C LEU A 79 -21.11 4.32 -3.93
N TRP A 80 -20.54 4.00 -5.10
CA TRP A 80 -21.12 4.44 -6.38
C TRP A 80 -22.18 3.49 -6.95
N GLN A 81 -22.11 2.18 -6.68
CA GLN A 81 -23.09 1.20 -7.19
C GLN A 81 -24.28 1.04 -6.26
N TYR A 82 -24.03 1.08 -4.95
CA TYR A 82 -25.05 0.76 -3.94
C TYR A 82 -25.49 1.99 -3.14
N GLY A 83 -24.89 3.16 -3.38
CA GLY A 83 -25.30 4.42 -2.74
C GLY A 83 -25.00 4.50 -1.24
N MET A 84 -24.10 3.66 -0.74
CA MET A 84 -23.72 3.70 0.68
C MET A 84 -22.94 4.98 1.00
N SER A 85 -23.14 5.54 2.19
CA SER A 85 -22.32 6.67 2.61
C SER A 85 -20.90 6.20 3.02
N PRO A 86 -19.86 7.04 2.86
CA PRO A 86 -18.52 6.73 3.37
C PRO A 86 -18.49 6.30 4.83
N LYS A 87 -19.32 6.94 5.65
CA LYS A 87 -19.44 6.68 7.09
C LYS A 87 -19.98 5.28 7.36
N ASP A 88 -21.01 4.85 6.62
CA ASP A 88 -21.62 3.53 6.82
C ASP A 88 -20.65 2.41 6.44
N VAL A 89 -19.94 2.56 5.31
CA VAL A 89 -18.91 1.61 4.86
C VAL A 89 -17.82 1.48 5.92
N ASP A 90 -17.30 2.61 6.41
CA ASP A 90 -16.26 2.61 7.43
C ASP A 90 -16.75 2.02 8.75
N GLN A 91 -17.99 2.32 9.17
CA GLN A 91 -18.56 1.80 10.41
C GLN A 91 -18.76 0.28 10.37
N ILE A 92 -19.18 -0.28 9.24
CA ILE A 92 -19.30 -1.74 9.06
C ILE A 92 -17.93 -2.39 9.21
N VAL A 93 -16.92 -1.82 8.56
CA VAL A 93 -15.55 -2.36 8.60
C VAL A 93 -14.94 -2.27 9.99
N THR A 94 -15.15 -1.17 10.72
CA THR A 94 -14.65 -1.04 12.09
C THR A 94 -15.41 -1.94 13.06
N SER A 95 -16.72 -2.13 12.87
CA SER A 95 -17.52 -3.08 13.65
C SER A 95 -17.08 -4.54 13.44
N PHE A 96 -16.54 -4.86 12.26
CA PHE A 96 -15.92 -6.17 11.99
C PHE A 96 -14.59 -6.37 12.75
N GLY A 97 -13.92 -5.29 13.16
CA GLY A 97 -12.70 -5.35 13.98
C GLY A 97 -11.47 -4.70 13.35
N PHE A 98 -11.58 -4.03 12.20
CA PHE A 98 -10.49 -3.23 11.68
C PHE A 98 -10.33 -1.95 12.51
N LEU A 99 -9.08 -1.51 12.69
CA LEU A 99 -8.76 -0.26 13.38
C LEU A 99 -9.37 0.97 12.67
N MET A 100 -9.52 0.90 11.36
CA MET A 100 -9.94 2.02 10.51
C MET A 100 -10.70 1.51 9.30
N GLY A 101 -11.72 2.26 8.89
CA GLY A 101 -12.45 1.99 7.66
C GLY A 101 -11.66 2.32 6.40
N PRO A 102 -12.02 1.71 5.25
CA PRO A 102 -11.29 1.87 3.99
C PRO A 102 -11.28 3.31 3.49
N ILE A 103 -12.38 4.06 3.67
CA ILE A 103 -12.50 5.41 3.14
C ILE A 103 -11.67 6.37 3.97
N THR A 104 -11.76 6.30 5.30
CA THR A 104 -10.90 7.06 6.22
C THR A 104 -9.42 6.76 5.98
N MET A 105 -9.05 5.50 5.74
CA MET A 105 -7.66 5.13 5.45
C MET A 105 -7.18 5.70 4.11
N HIS A 106 -8.02 5.64 3.07
CA HIS A 106 -7.68 6.22 1.77
C HIS A 106 -7.47 7.75 1.87
N ASP A 107 -8.31 8.41 2.65
CA ASP A 107 -8.24 9.83 2.95
C ASP A 107 -6.95 10.23 3.68
N MET A 108 -6.53 9.41 4.65
CA MET A 108 -5.29 9.62 5.40
C MET A 108 -4.03 9.45 4.54
N ASN A 109 -4.05 8.49 3.60
CA ASN A 109 -2.91 8.22 2.73
C ASN A 109 -2.77 9.27 1.61
N GLY A 110 -3.87 9.90 1.22
CA GLY A 110 -3.92 10.89 0.16
C GLY A 110 -4.30 10.28 -1.19
N LEU A 111 -5.40 10.79 -1.76
CA LEU A 111 -5.99 10.25 -2.99
C LEU A 111 -5.08 10.42 -4.21
N ASP A 112 -4.23 11.46 -4.23
CA ASP A 112 -3.28 11.70 -5.30
C ASP A 112 -2.13 10.68 -5.32
N ILE A 113 -1.73 10.15 -4.15
CA ILE A 113 -0.71 9.10 -4.07
C ILE A 113 -1.27 7.84 -4.73
N GLY A 114 -2.51 7.45 -4.37
CA GLY A 114 -3.22 6.35 -5.02
C GLY A 114 -3.37 6.56 -6.52
N ALA A 115 -3.69 7.79 -6.95
CA ALA A 115 -3.82 8.12 -8.37
C ALA A 115 -2.49 7.98 -9.14
N LYS A 116 -1.37 8.45 -8.58
CA LYS A 116 -0.03 8.29 -9.17
C LYS A 116 0.36 6.82 -9.30
N VAL A 117 0.08 6.01 -8.28
CA VAL A 117 0.32 4.55 -8.35
C VAL A 117 -0.50 3.94 -9.48
N LYS A 118 -1.80 4.25 -9.58
CA LYS A 118 -2.64 3.75 -10.67
C LYS A 118 -2.14 4.19 -12.04
N GLN A 119 -1.74 5.45 -12.20
CA GLN A 119 -1.17 5.98 -13.44
C GLN A 119 0.11 5.23 -13.84
N ALA A 120 1.03 4.98 -12.90
CA ALA A 120 2.25 4.21 -13.14
C ALA A 120 1.99 2.76 -13.58
N HIS A 121 0.81 2.23 -13.27
CA HIS A 121 0.38 0.87 -13.64
C HIS A 121 -0.67 0.83 -14.74
N ASN A 122 -0.93 1.95 -15.44
CA ASN A 122 -1.96 2.07 -16.48
C ASN A 122 -3.35 1.61 -16.02
N VAL A 123 -3.69 1.85 -14.77
CA VAL A 123 -5.01 1.56 -14.19
C VAL A 123 -5.85 2.83 -14.25
N GLU A 124 -7.06 2.73 -14.80
CA GLU A 124 -7.98 3.86 -14.84
C GLU A 124 -8.53 4.21 -13.45
N LEU A 125 -8.64 5.51 -13.22
CA LEU A 125 -9.33 6.05 -12.05
C LEU A 125 -10.84 5.89 -12.21
N ASN A 126 -11.52 5.55 -11.11
CA ASN A 126 -12.98 5.51 -11.11
C ASN A 126 -13.58 6.93 -11.06
N LEU A 127 -14.90 7.04 -11.25
CA LEU A 127 -15.58 8.34 -11.30
C LEU A 127 -15.43 9.14 -10.00
N ILE A 128 -15.49 8.50 -8.84
CA ILE A 128 -15.32 9.16 -7.54
C ILE A 128 -13.90 9.73 -7.43
N GLU A 129 -12.89 8.91 -7.72
CA GLU A 129 -11.48 9.30 -7.67
C GLU A 129 -11.20 10.48 -8.60
N LYS A 130 -11.65 10.41 -9.87
CA LYS A 130 -11.54 11.51 -10.84
C LYS A 130 -12.19 12.78 -10.29
N THR A 131 -13.43 12.69 -9.84
CA THR A 131 -14.20 13.84 -9.33
C THR A 131 -13.54 14.49 -8.12
N LEU A 132 -13.00 13.69 -7.19
CA LEU A 132 -12.33 14.21 -5.99
C LEU A 132 -11.00 14.87 -6.35
N LEU A 133 -10.22 14.28 -7.26
CA LEU A 133 -8.96 14.85 -7.73
C LEU A 133 -9.17 16.18 -8.49
N ASP A 134 -10.16 16.23 -9.38
CA ASP A 134 -10.51 17.44 -10.15
C ASP A 134 -10.93 18.59 -9.23
N ARG A 135 -11.55 18.28 -8.09
CA ARG A 135 -11.94 19.24 -7.05
C ARG A 135 -10.85 19.52 -6.03
N ASN A 136 -9.65 19.00 -6.25
CA ASN A 136 -8.54 19.08 -5.31
C ASN A 136 -8.96 18.64 -3.90
N ARG A 137 -9.69 17.53 -3.79
CA ARG A 137 -10.05 16.89 -2.51
C ARG A 137 -9.17 15.68 -2.31
N LEU A 138 -8.09 15.86 -1.57
CA LEU A 138 -7.00 14.90 -1.49
C LEU A 138 -6.90 14.23 -0.13
N GLY A 139 -7.87 14.48 0.73
CA GLY A 139 -7.98 13.98 2.09
C GLY A 139 -7.33 14.88 3.13
N ARG A 140 -6.89 14.28 4.23
CA ARG A 140 -6.36 15.01 5.40
C ARG A 140 -5.32 16.07 5.06
N LYS A 141 -4.52 15.86 4.03
CA LYS A 141 -3.44 16.80 3.65
C LYS A 141 -3.94 18.15 3.14
N ASN A 142 -5.19 18.26 2.70
CA ASN A 142 -5.80 19.54 2.33
C ASN A 142 -7.18 19.77 2.96
N GLY A 143 -7.49 19.03 4.03
CA GLY A 143 -8.60 19.31 4.93
C GLY A 143 -9.99 18.97 4.39
N THR A 144 -10.09 18.13 3.36
CA THR A 144 -11.34 17.81 2.67
C THR A 144 -11.62 16.33 2.60
#